data_AF-A0A7J6APX3-F1
#
_entry.id   AF-A0A7J6APX3-F1
#
_cell.length_a   1.000
_cell.length_b   1.000
_cell.length_c   1.000
_cell.angle_alpha   90.00
_cell.angle_beta   90.00
_cell.angle_gamma   90.00
#
_symmetry.space_group_name_H-M   'P 1'
#
loop_
_entity.id
_entity.type
_entity.pdbx_description
1 polymer ?
#
loop_
_entity_poly.entity_id
_entity_poly.type
_entity_poly.pdbx_seq_one_letter_code
_entity_poly.pdbx_strand_id
1 'polypeptide(L)'
;MSPLLPVAQGGLIEFWGYVPAVYGEPTCSTHHIRAGAGARSRSNPGSWDHMMGQIRTRGMDVKSFLEGKMVVLSLAIGLAEQDDFANLPDLQEKPASQETPPGDKRAIGNKANSSPKGQTPDESNRRTDANSSVSDLANSVTSDMLMLSPGSEEEEHEGPVCEKLGRIQFSVGYSFQDSTLTVKILKGQDLPAKDFSGTSDPFVKIYLLPDKKHKLETKVKRKNLNPHWNETFLFEGFPYEKVVQRTLYLQVLDYDRFSRNDPIGEVSIPLNKINLAHTEAVWKELKPCSDGSGSRGDLLVSLCYNPTANIITVNIIKARNLKAMDIGGTSDPYVKVWLMHKDKRVEKKKTVVMKRCLNPVFNESFPFDVPAHVLRETTIVITVMDKDRLSRNDVIGKIYLSWKSGPAEVKHWKDMMGHPRTAVAQWHALKA
;
A
#
# COMPACT_ATOMS: atom_id res chain seq x y z
N MET A 1 3.35 13.03 80.24
CA MET A 1 2.55 11.80 80.49
C MET A 1 2.20 11.16 79.16
N SER A 2 2.94 10.12 78.79
CA SER A 2 2.38 8.91 78.17
C SER A 2 2.14 7.90 79.32
N PRO A 3 1.59 6.67 79.16
CA PRO A 3 1.21 5.90 77.95
C PRO A 3 -0.31 5.52 77.98
N LEU A 4 -0.94 4.59 77.23
CA LEU A 4 -0.67 3.17 76.89
C LEU A 4 -1.57 2.65 75.73
N LEU A 5 -1.14 1.56 75.07
CA LEU A 5 -1.94 0.59 74.27
C LEU A 5 -2.39 -0.58 75.22
N PRO A 6 -2.92 -1.77 74.81
CA PRO A 6 -3.36 -2.33 73.50
C PRO A 6 -4.72 -3.12 73.56
N VAL A 7 -4.93 -4.09 72.62
CA VAL A 7 -5.86 -5.25 72.62
C VAL A 7 -7.31 -4.98 72.15
N ALA A 8 -7.99 -5.66 71.21
CA ALA A 8 -7.82 -6.85 70.33
C ALA A 8 -8.73 -8.09 70.62
N GLN A 9 -9.26 -8.67 69.53
CA GLN A 9 -9.86 -10.02 69.32
C GLN A 9 -11.30 -10.38 69.77
N GLY A 10 -11.99 -11.11 68.86
CA GLY A 10 -13.05 -12.11 69.12
C GLY A 10 -14.49 -11.58 69.34
N GLY A 11 -15.57 -12.23 68.86
CA GLY A 11 -15.69 -13.38 67.96
C GLY A 11 -17.07 -14.06 68.08
N LEU A 12 -17.71 -14.40 66.94
CA LEU A 12 -18.77 -15.42 66.73
C LEU A 12 -19.91 -15.62 67.76
N ILE A 13 -21.15 -15.35 67.35
CA ILE A 13 -22.32 -16.21 67.64
C ILE A 13 -23.22 -16.27 66.39
N GLU A 14 -23.59 -17.48 65.95
CA GLU A 14 -24.59 -17.75 64.90
C GLU A 14 -26.02 -17.80 65.48
N PHE A 15 -27.07 -17.63 64.66
CA PHE A 15 -28.18 -18.59 64.62
C PHE A 15 -29.10 -18.39 63.39
N TRP A 16 -29.68 -19.50 62.92
CA TRP A 16 -30.50 -19.61 61.71
C TRP A 16 -32.00 -19.28 61.92
N GLY A 17 -32.72 -18.92 60.84
CA GLY A 17 -34.19 -18.78 60.84
C GLY A 17 -34.82 -18.82 59.43
N TYR A 18 -35.76 -19.74 59.21
CA TYR A 18 -36.31 -20.21 57.91
C TYR A 18 -37.85 -20.36 58.11
N VAL A 19 -38.81 -20.15 57.19
CA VAL A 19 -38.95 -19.99 55.71
C VAL A 19 -40.30 -19.20 55.46
N PRO A 20 -41.12 -19.30 54.36
CA PRO A 20 -40.91 -19.43 52.90
C PRO A 20 -41.79 -18.50 51.98
N ALA A 21 -41.39 -18.40 50.69
CA ALA A 21 -42.18 -18.41 49.43
C ALA A 21 -43.47 -17.56 49.18
N VAL A 22 -43.63 -17.04 47.93
CA VAL A 22 -44.60 -17.53 46.89
C VAL A 22 -44.65 -16.65 45.60
N TYR A 23 -44.28 -17.29 44.46
CA TYR A 23 -44.75 -17.14 43.04
C TYR A 23 -44.70 -15.85 42.19
N GLY A 24 -44.36 -16.04 40.90
CA GLY A 24 -44.68 -15.12 39.78
C GLY A 24 -43.84 -15.33 38.49
N GLU A 25 -44.20 -16.29 37.63
CA GLU A 25 -43.72 -16.36 36.22
C GLU A 25 -44.58 -15.47 35.28
N PRO A 26 -44.15 -15.23 34.02
CA PRO A 26 -44.68 -16.08 32.94
C PRO A 26 -43.67 -16.53 31.87
N THR A 27 -44.09 -17.49 31.03
CA THR A 27 -43.26 -18.29 30.10
C THR A 27 -43.55 -18.03 28.60
N CYS A 28 -42.60 -18.36 27.73
CA CYS A 28 -42.84 -18.89 26.36
C CYS A 28 -41.54 -19.51 25.80
N SER A 29 -41.36 -20.83 25.76
CA SER A 29 -41.83 -21.78 24.71
C SER A 29 -40.92 -21.89 23.47
N THR A 30 -40.19 -23.01 23.34
CA THR A 30 -39.84 -23.60 22.02
C THR A 30 -39.56 -25.12 22.16
N HIS A 31 -39.71 -25.85 21.04
CA HIS A 31 -39.96 -27.30 21.00
C HIS A 31 -38.75 -28.24 21.20
N HIS A 32 -39.02 -29.43 21.75
CA HIS A 32 -38.17 -30.61 21.60
C HIS A 32 -38.47 -31.39 20.31
N ILE A 33 -37.43 -31.77 19.55
CA ILE A 33 -37.48 -32.93 18.63
C ILE A 33 -36.24 -33.82 18.83
N ARG A 34 -36.49 -35.13 18.78
CA ARG A 34 -35.60 -36.31 18.92
C ARG A 34 -34.13 -36.17 18.51
N ALA A 35 -33.29 -36.85 19.28
CA ALA A 35 -31.97 -37.30 18.85
C ALA A 35 -32.05 -38.36 17.74
N GLY A 36 -31.18 -38.23 16.74
CA GLY A 36 -30.86 -39.25 15.74
C GLY A 36 -29.35 -39.41 15.64
N ALA A 37 -28.84 -40.64 15.56
CA ALA A 37 -27.40 -40.92 15.60
C ALA A 37 -26.74 -40.85 14.22
N GLY A 38 -25.48 -40.40 14.17
CA GLY A 38 -24.55 -40.71 13.09
C GLY A 38 -24.00 -39.54 12.28
N ALA A 39 -22.80 -39.07 12.64
CA ALA A 39 -21.70 -38.67 11.74
C ALA A 39 -20.57 -37.97 12.54
N ARG A 40 -19.42 -38.62 12.73
CA ARG A 40 -18.21 -37.94 13.23
C ARG A 40 -17.55 -37.17 12.09
N SER A 41 -17.87 -35.89 11.95
CA SER A 41 -17.10 -34.99 11.09
C SER A 41 -15.73 -34.71 11.72
N ARG A 42 -14.65 -34.90 10.95
CA ARG A 42 -13.29 -34.47 11.36
C ARG A 42 -13.24 -32.94 11.31
N SER A 43 -13.14 -32.30 12.47
CA SER A 43 -12.97 -30.84 12.53
C SER A 43 -11.61 -30.44 11.95
N ASN A 44 -11.63 -29.40 11.11
CA ASN A 44 -10.43 -28.87 10.46
C ASN A 44 -9.51 -28.22 11.53
N PRO A 45 -8.20 -28.54 11.62
CA PRO A 45 -7.33 -28.05 12.70
C PRO A 45 -7.21 -26.52 12.82
N GLY A 46 -7.52 -25.78 11.75
CA GLY A 46 -7.59 -24.31 11.73
C GLY A 46 -8.96 -23.70 12.02
N SER A 47 -9.98 -24.49 12.39
CA SER A 47 -11.32 -23.97 12.70
C SER A 47 -11.37 -23.31 14.08
N TRP A 48 -12.12 -22.21 14.18
CA TRP A 48 -12.31 -21.44 15.42
C TRP A 48 -12.87 -22.32 16.56
N ASP A 49 -13.82 -23.21 16.24
CA ASP A 49 -14.40 -24.16 17.20
C ASP A 49 -13.39 -25.20 17.72
N HIS A 50 -12.43 -25.61 16.89
CA HIS A 50 -11.37 -26.53 17.28
C HIS A 50 -10.42 -25.86 18.29
N MET A 51 -10.06 -24.60 18.03
CA MET A 51 -9.20 -23.79 18.90
C MET A 51 -9.87 -23.52 20.25
N MET A 52 -11.15 -23.14 20.27
CA MET A 52 -11.92 -22.92 21.50
C MET A 52 -12.15 -24.22 22.28
N GLY A 53 -12.31 -25.36 21.59
CA GLY A 53 -12.37 -26.68 22.21
C GLY A 53 -11.09 -27.04 22.98
N GLN A 54 -9.91 -26.72 22.42
CA GLN A 54 -8.61 -26.94 23.09
C GLN A 54 -8.39 -26.00 24.29
N ILE A 55 -8.85 -24.74 24.22
CA ILE A 55 -8.75 -23.80 25.35
C ILE A 55 -9.62 -24.27 26.52
N ARG A 56 -10.87 -24.67 26.24
CA ARG A 56 -11.82 -25.11 27.28
C ARG A 56 -11.43 -26.43 27.93
N THR A 57 -10.82 -27.37 27.19
CA THR A 57 -10.30 -28.64 27.74
C THR A 57 -9.01 -28.48 28.56
N ARG A 58 -8.33 -27.34 28.49
CA ARG A 58 -7.15 -27.01 29.31
C ARG A 58 -7.46 -26.11 30.52
N GLY A 59 -8.73 -25.88 30.84
CA GLY A 59 -9.16 -25.20 32.08
C GLY A 59 -8.79 -23.71 32.18
N MET A 60 -8.52 -23.04 31.06
CA MET A 60 -8.14 -21.62 31.06
C MET A 60 -9.39 -20.72 30.97
N ASP A 61 -9.46 -19.69 31.80
CA ASP A 61 -10.57 -18.73 31.78
C ASP A 61 -10.56 -17.86 30.52
N VAL A 62 -11.66 -17.94 29.76
CA VAL A 62 -11.89 -17.24 28.49
C VAL A 62 -11.87 -15.72 28.68
N LYS A 63 -12.19 -15.20 29.87
CA LYS A 63 -12.10 -13.75 30.14
C LYS A 63 -10.67 -13.22 30.04
N SER A 64 -9.68 -14.01 30.46
CA SER A 64 -8.25 -13.66 30.35
C SER A 64 -7.68 -13.76 28.93
N PHE A 65 -8.37 -14.45 28.02
CA PHE A 65 -7.95 -14.63 26.63
C PHE A 65 -8.22 -13.39 25.75
N LEU A 66 -9.27 -12.63 26.07
CA LEU A 66 -9.69 -11.44 25.31
C LEU A 66 -8.96 -10.15 25.71
N GLU A 67 -8.29 -10.12 26.87
CA GLU A 67 -7.79 -8.88 27.49
C GLU A 67 -6.25 -8.68 27.41
N GLY A 68 -5.61 -9.22 26.35
CA GLY A 68 -4.35 -8.66 25.84
C GLY A 68 -3.03 -9.30 26.28
N LYS A 69 -2.87 -10.64 26.19
CA LYS A 69 -1.57 -11.33 26.38
C LYS A 69 -1.14 -12.21 25.19
N MET A 70 -1.20 -11.67 23.98
CA MET A 70 -0.69 -12.32 22.75
C MET A 70 0.80 -11.98 22.49
N VAL A 71 1.73 -12.67 23.18
CA VAL A 71 3.17 -12.67 22.81
C VAL A 71 3.86 -14.01 23.11
N VAL A 72 3.63 -14.60 24.28
CA VAL A 72 4.52 -15.66 24.82
C VAL A 72 4.40 -17.01 24.11
N LEU A 73 3.20 -17.40 23.64
CA LEU A 73 2.99 -18.73 23.06
C LEU A 73 3.60 -18.91 21.65
N SER A 74 3.80 -17.82 20.90
CA SER A 74 4.32 -17.89 19.53
C SER A 74 5.82 -18.17 19.47
N LEU A 75 6.60 -17.81 20.51
CA LEU A 75 8.02 -18.19 20.60
C LEU A 75 8.19 -19.69 20.91
N ALA A 76 7.29 -20.28 21.71
CA ALA A 76 7.44 -21.66 22.19
C ALA A 76 7.16 -22.73 21.12
N ILE A 77 6.46 -22.38 20.03
CA ILE A 77 6.14 -23.30 18.92
C ILE A 77 7.14 -23.11 17.75
N GLY A 78 7.88 -22.00 17.70
CA GLY A 78 8.78 -21.64 16.60
C GLY A 78 10.23 -22.13 16.72
N LEU A 79 10.56 -22.97 17.70
CA LEU A 79 11.93 -23.44 17.99
C LEU A 79 12.09 -24.98 17.94
N ALA A 80 11.17 -25.68 17.26
CA ALA A 80 11.23 -27.13 17.13
C ALA A 80 10.92 -27.59 15.69
N GLU A 81 11.78 -27.21 14.74
CA GLU A 81 11.91 -27.86 13.42
C GLU A 81 13.19 -27.36 12.71
N GLN A 82 14.35 -27.75 13.25
CA GLN A 82 15.62 -27.63 12.55
C GLN A 82 16.61 -28.67 13.09
N ASP A 83 16.70 -29.82 12.41
CA ASP A 83 17.89 -30.65 12.24
C ASP A 83 17.55 -31.81 11.26
N ASP A 84 18.59 -32.41 10.67
CA ASP A 84 18.60 -33.45 9.62
C ASP A 84 18.45 -33.00 8.16
N PHE A 85 19.59 -32.73 7.50
CA PHE A 85 20.01 -33.48 6.30
C PHE A 85 21.45 -33.10 5.89
N ALA A 86 22.44 -33.84 6.39
CA ALA A 86 23.80 -33.82 5.90
C ALA A 86 24.35 -35.25 5.87
N ASN A 87 24.36 -35.88 4.69
CA ASN A 87 25.35 -36.90 4.30
C ASN A 87 25.14 -37.32 2.83
N LEU A 88 26.23 -37.27 2.07
CA LEU A 88 26.39 -37.81 0.71
C LEU A 88 27.77 -38.49 0.67
N PRO A 89 27.87 -39.73 0.16
CA PRO A 89 29.10 -40.26 -0.41
C PRO A 89 29.09 -40.22 -1.95
N ASP A 90 30.28 -40.15 -2.52
CA ASP A 90 30.59 -39.99 -3.95
C ASP A 90 31.15 -41.31 -4.57
N LEU A 91 31.69 -41.25 -5.81
CA LEU A 91 32.43 -42.26 -6.62
C LEU A 91 31.58 -42.97 -7.73
N GLN A 92 31.75 -42.59 -9.02
CA GLN A 92 32.66 -43.16 -10.07
C GLN A 92 32.12 -44.42 -10.80
N GLU A 93 32.35 -44.71 -12.11
CA GLU A 93 32.78 -43.94 -13.31
C GLU A 93 32.60 -44.78 -14.63
N LYS A 94 32.09 -44.19 -15.75
CA LYS A 94 32.35 -44.51 -17.21
C LYS A 94 32.18 -45.95 -17.81
N PRO A 95 32.34 -46.20 -19.15
CA PRO A 95 32.47 -45.32 -20.35
C PRO A 95 31.46 -45.65 -21.52
N ALA A 96 31.79 -45.33 -22.80
CA ALA A 96 30.86 -45.11 -23.93
C ALA A 96 31.10 -45.94 -25.22
N SER A 97 30.14 -45.85 -26.18
CA SER A 97 30.25 -46.05 -27.66
C SER A 97 28.94 -45.50 -28.31
N GLN A 98 28.88 -44.59 -29.30
CA GLN A 98 29.37 -44.51 -30.70
C GLN A 98 28.78 -45.53 -31.70
N GLU A 99 27.94 -45.06 -32.65
CA GLU A 99 28.08 -45.26 -34.13
C GLU A 99 26.94 -44.60 -34.97
N THR A 100 27.19 -44.36 -36.27
CA THR A 100 26.30 -43.82 -37.35
C THR A 100 26.88 -44.20 -38.75
N PRO A 101 26.28 -43.91 -39.95
CA PRO A 101 24.84 -43.65 -40.24
C PRO A 101 24.01 -44.36 -41.37
N PRO A 102 24.47 -44.75 -42.60
CA PRO A 102 23.96 -44.01 -43.77
C PRO A 102 23.32 -44.77 -45.00
N GLY A 103 22.43 -44.06 -45.72
CA GLY A 103 22.07 -44.26 -47.15
C GLY A 103 20.63 -44.76 -47.44
N ASP A 104 20.02 -44.57 -48.64
CA ASP A 104 20.38 -43.77 -49.83
C ASP A 104 19.17 -43.68 -50.85
N LYS A 105 19.23 -42.76 -51.83
CA LYS A 105 18.58 -42.72 -53.18
C LYS A 105 17.04 -42.86 -53.42
N ARG A 106 16.44 -41.72 -53.81
CA ARG A 106 15.77 -41.37 -55.11
C ARG A 106 15.03 -42.42 -56.01
N ALA A 107 13.74 -42.11 -56.25
CA ALA A 107 13.09 -41.78 -57.56
C ALA A 107 12.15 -42.77 -58.32
N ILE A 108 11.23 -42.15 -59.12
CA ILE A 108 10.28 -42.68 -60.15
C ILE A 108 9.08 -43.48 -59.59
N GLY A 109 7.80 -43.29 -59.97
CA GLY A 109 7.11 -42.31 -60.84
C GLY A 109 5.98 -42.94 -61.69
N ASN A 110 4.78 -42.34 -61.81
CA ASN A 110 3.88 -42.50 -63.00
C ASN A 110 2.60 -41.61 -63.07
N LYS A 111 2.07 -41.50 -64.31
CA LYS A 111 0.93 -40.74 -64.88
C LYS A 111 -0.45 -41.47 -64.74
N ALA A 112 -1.65 -40.98 -65.11
CA ALA A 112 -2.25 -39.67 -65.49
C ALA A 112 -3.81 -39.80 -65.70
N ASN A 113 -4.46 -38.74 -66.22
CA ASN A 113 -5.82 -38.65 -66.85
C ASN A 113 -7.05 -38.52 -65.91
N SER A 114 -8.15 -37.82 -66.24
CA SER A 114 -8.47 -36.89 -67.37
C SER A 114 -9.78 -36.10 -67.09
N SER A 115 -9.95 -34.90 -67.69
CA SER A 115 -11.24 -34.15 -67.75
C SER A 115 -12.08 -34.56 -68.98
N PRO A 116 -13.32 -34.02 -69.16
CA PRO A 116 -13.50 -32.88 -70.08
C PRO A 116 -14.62 -31.86 -69.72
N LYS A 117 -14.79 -30.83 -70.59
CA LYS A 117 -15.70 -29.66 -70.51
C LYS A 117 -16.85 -29.70 -71.54
N GLY A 118 -17.86 -28.86 -71.32
CA GLY A 118 -18.71 -28.19 -72.33
C GLY A 118 -19.88 -27.45 -71.64
N GLN A 119 -20.59 -26.45 -72.18
CA GLN A 119 -20.40 -25.36 -73.17
C GLN A 119 -21.72 -24.52 -73.15
N THR A 120 -21.73 -23.25 -73.59
CA THR A 120 -22.89 -22.30 -73.57
C THR A 120 -23.56 -22.18 -74.97
N PRO A 121 -24.67 -21.43 -75.22
CA PRO A 121 -24.69 -19.94 -75.33
C PRO A 121 -26.01 -19.15 -75.04
N ASP A 122 -25.91 -17.81 -74.91
CA ASP A 122 -26.79 -16.65 -75.32
C ASP A 122 -28.35 -16.64 -75.17
N GLU A 123 -29.08 -15.51 -75.06
CA GLU A 123 -28.78 -14.05 -75.09
C GLU A 123 -29.86 -13.16 -74.39
N SER A 124 -29.53 -11.86 -74.18
CA SER A 124 -30.39 -10.65 -74.28
C SER A 124 -30.82 -9.79 -73.04
N ASN A 125 -30.34 -8.52 -73.10
CA ASN A 125 -30.96 -7.22 -72.72
C ASN A 125 -30.96 -6.62 -71.27
N ARG A 126 -30.08 -5.60 -71.13
CA ARG A 126 -30.30 -4.18 -70.68
C ARG A 126 -30.05 -3.73 -69.21
N ARG A 127 -28.96 -2.93 -69.09
CA ARG A 127 -28.78 -1.61 -68.42
C ARG A 127 -29.13 -1.51 -66.91
N THR A 128 -28.34 -0.89 -66.01
CA THR A 128 -27.42 0.28 -66.13
C THR A 128 -26.19 0.20 -65.19
N ASP A 129 -25.06 0.75 -65.65
CA ASP A 129 -24.11 1.69 -65.00
C ASP A 129 -24.18 1.92 -63.45
N ALA A 130 -23.07 2.11 -62.70
CA ALA A 130 -21.63 2.01 -62.98
C ALA A 130 -20.81 1.91 -61.67
N ASN A 131 -19.51 1.63 -61.79
CA ASN A 131 -18.55 1.44 -60.68
C ASN A 131 -18.25 2.72 -59.87
N SER A 132 -17.85 2.56 -58.60
CA SER A 132 -16.54 3.09 -58.13
C SER A 132 -16.13 2.53 -56.76
N SER A 133 -14.82 2.33 -56.58
CA SER A 133 -14.19 1.64 -55.45
C SER A 133 -13.70 2.56 -54.33
N VAL A 134 -13.48 1.94 -53.17
CA VAL A 134 -12.86 2.50 -51.95
C VAL A 134 -11.52 3.19 -52.19
N SER A 135 -11.45 4.50 -51.92
CA SER A 135 -10.30 5.18 -51.26
C SER A 135 -10.54 6.69 -51.19
N ASP A 136 -10.96 7.23 -50.04
CA ASP A 136 -10.79 8.64 -49.62
C ASP A 136 -11.48 8.91 -48.26
N LEU A 137 -10.80 8.59 -47.14
CA LEU A 137 -11.27 8.96 -45.78
C LEU A 137 -10.11 9.40 -44.87
N ALA A 138 -9.11 10.05 -45.45
CA ALA A 138 -7.95 10.57 -44.73
C ALA A 138 -7.53 11.93 -45.29
N ASN A 139 -8.41 12.94 -45.16
CA ASN A 139 -8.08 14.38 -45.02
C ASN A 139 -9.35 15.25 -45.09
N SER A 140 -9.98 15.52 -43.94
CA SER A 140 -10.75 16.74 -43.63
C SER A 140 -11.43 16.56 -42.27
N VAL A 141 -10.95 17.25 -41.22
CA VAL A 141 -11.66 18.40 -40.60
C VAL A 141 -10.65 19.20 -39.78
N THR A 142 -10.35 20.42 -40.22
CA THR A 142 -9.79 21.49 -39.37
C THR A 142 -10.62 22.73 -39.67
N SER A 143 -11.12 23.41 -38.63
CA SER A 143 -12.06 24.53 -38.72
C SER A 143 -13.47 24.14 -39.25
N ASP A 144 -14.59 24.70 -38.76
CA ASP A 144 -14.76 25.91 -37.94
C ASP A 144 -15.81 25.82 -36.81
N MET A 145 -15.75 26.88 -35.99
CA MET A 145 -16.46 27.21 -34.76
C MET A 145 -17.94 27.60 -34.96
N LEU A 146 -18.84 27.13 -34.09
CA LEU A 146 -20.14 27.78 -33.83
C LEU A 146 -20.44 27.81 -32.31
N MET A 147 -20.70 29.01 -31.81
CA MET A 147 -20.99 29.31 -30.40
C MET A 147 -22.50 29.29 -30.15
N LEU A 148 -22.96 28.57 -29.12
CA LEU A 148 -24.26 28.80 -28.47
C LEU A 148 -24.13 28.55 -26.96
N SER A 149 -24.27 29.61 -26.16
CA SER A 149 -24.43 29.51 -24.70
C SER A 149 -25.89 29.24 -24.34
N PRO A 150 -26.13 28.48 -23.27
CA PRO A 150 -27.10 28.94 -22.27
C PRO A 150 -26.67 28.64 -20.82
N GLY A 151 -27.21 29.42 -19.88
CA GLY A 151 -27.34 29.01 -18.47
C GLY A 151 -26.10 29.20 -17.60
N SER A 152 -26.06 30.32 -16.87
CA SER A 152 -25.20 30.47 -15.69
C SER A 152 -25.85 29.76 -14.49
N GLU A 153 -25.37 28.57 -14.17
CA GLU A 153 -25.50 28.00 -12.83
C GLU A 153 -24.10 28.00 -12.19
N GLU A 154 -23.99 28.57 -10.99
CA GLU A 154 -22.71 28.79 -10.32
C GLU A 154 -22.20 27.48 -9.69
N GLU A 155 -21.51 26.65 -10.48
CA GLU A 155 -20.75 25.53 -9.94
C GLU A 155 -19.57 26.04 -9.11
N GLU A 156 -19.70 25.96 -7.79
CA GLU A 156 -18.65 26.27 -6.83
C GLU A 156 -17.37 25.52 -7.17
N HIS A 157 -16.28 26.26 -7.40
CA HIS A 157 -14.96 25.68 -7.60
C HIS A 157 -14.47 25.01 -6.30
N GLU A 158 -14.69 23.70 -6.16
CA GLU A 158 -13.82 22.87 -5.31
C GLU A 158 -12.42 22.82 -5.95
N GLY A 159 -11.63 23.84 -5.64
CA GLY A 159 -10.18 23.79 -5.82
C GLY A 159 -9.57 22.62 -5.03
N PRO A 160 -8.33 22.21 -5.33
CA PRO A 160 -7.71 21.05 -4.70
C PRO A 160 -7.72 21.22 -3.17
N VAL A 161 -8.46 20.34 -2.49
CA VAL A 161 -8.60 20.34 -1.03
C VAL A 161 -7.22 20.20 -0.39
N CYS A 162 -6.68 21.32 0.07
CA CYS A 162 -5.44 21.33 0.84
C CYS A 162 -5.74 20.68 2.20
N GLU A 163 -5.32 19.43 2.39
CA GLU A 163 -5.43 18.75 3.69
C GLU A 163 -4.88 19.67 4.80
N LYS A 164 -5.73 20.00 5.77
CA LYS A 164 -5.30 20.77 6.95
C LYS A 164 -4.57 19.80 7.87
N LEU A 165 -3.24 19.93 7.93
CA LEU A 165 -2.37 19.05 8.71
C LEU A 165 -2.25 19.48 10.20
N GLY A 166 -3.01 20.48 10.60
CA GLY A 166 -2.94 21.09 11.92
C GLY A 166 -1.74 22.02 12.10
N ARG A 167 -1.45 22.37 13.36
CA ARG A 167 -0.40 23.31 13.72
C ARG A 167 0.33 22.90 14.99
N ILE A 168 1.58 23.36 15.12
CA ILE A 168 2.44 23.09 16.27
C ILE A 168 2.85 24.41 16.96
N GLN A 169 2.85 24.37 18.30
CA GLN A 169 3.38 25.42 19.16
C GLN A 169 4.69 24.97 19.82
N PHE A 170 5.71 25.81 19.72
CA PHE A 170 7.02 25.61 20.35
C PHE A 170 7.66 26.96 20.66
N SER A 171 8.67 26.98 21.53
CA SER A 171 9.56 28.13 21.70
C SER A 171 11.01 27.74 21.43
N VAL A 172 11.81 28.72 21.01
CA VAL A 172 13.25 28.56 20.81
C VAL A 172 13.96 29.79 21.38
N GLY A 173 15.10 29.57 22.03
CA GLY A 173 15.89 30.64 22.64
C GLY A 173 17.32 30.19 22.89
N TYR A 174 18.24 31.14 23.04
CA TYR A 174 19.66 30.87 23.22
C TYR A 174 20.21 31.59 24.47
N SER A 175 20.82 30.82 25.38
CA SER A 175 21.60 31.38 26.48
C SER A 175 23.03 31.63 26.01
N PHE A 176 23.45 32.90 26.02
CA PHE A 176 24.84 33.28 25.76
C PHE A 176 25.78 32.95 26.91
N GLN A 177 25.27 32.87 28.14
CA GLN A 177 26.06 32.51 29.33
C GLN A 177 26.44 31.02 29.29
N ASP A 178 25.46 30.16 28.99
CA ASP A 178 25.64 28.70 28.97
C ASP A 178 26.02 28.16 27.58
N SER A 179 26.15 29.05 26.57
CA SER A 179 26.32 28.70 25.15
C SER A 179 25.35 27.60 24.68
N THR A 180 24.08 27.71 25.07
CA THR A 180 23.10 26.62 24.95
C THR A 180 21.86 27.07 24.19
N LEU A 181 21.48 26.31 23.15
CA LEU A 181 20.22 26.48 22.44
C LEU A 181 19.13 25.62 23.09
N THR A 182 18.04 26.26 23.49
CA THR A 182 16.86 25.63 24.11
C THR A 182 15.72 25.59 23.11
N VAL A 183 15.18 24.39 22.85
CA VAL A 183 13.98 24.17 22.04
C VAL A 183 12.91 23.51 22.91
N LYS A 184 11.76 24.16 23.09
CA LYS A 184 10.65 23.62 23.90
C LYS A 184 9.44 23.33 23.02
N ILE A 185 9.08 22.06 22.90
CA ILE A 185 7.89 21.60 22.18
C ILE A 185 6.69 21.64 23.14
N LEU A 186 5.74 22.53 22.88
CA LEU A 186 4.62 22.79 23.80
C LEU A 186 3.45 21.87 23.48
N LYS A 187 2.79 22.08 22.35
CA LYS A 187 1.58 21.33 21.96
C LYS A 187 1.32 21.36 20.46
N GLY A 188 0.56 20.37 19.99
CA GLY A 188 -0.07 20.36 18.66
C GLY A 188 -1.55 20.73 18.78
N GLN A 189 -2.14 21.20 17.68
CA GLN A 189 -3.58 21.44 17.59
C GLN A 189 -4.10 21.04 16.21
N ASP A 190 -5.31 20.50 16.17
CA ASP A 190 -6.07 20.14 14.96
C ASP A 190 -5.29 19.19 14.03
N LEU A 191 -4.52 18.25 14.61
CA LEU A 191 -3.80 17.24 13.84
C LEU A 191 -4.78 16.27 13.18
N PRO A 192 -4.52 15.80 11.94
CA PRO A 192 -5.35 14.79 11.29
C PRO A 192 -5.23 13.43 11.99
N ALA A 193 -6.33 12.69 12.01
CA ALA A 193 -6.34 11.27 12.32
C ALA A 193 -5.62 10.48 11.21
N LYS A 194 -4.63 9.65 11.57
CA LYS A 194 -3.99 8.70 10.64
C LYS A 194 -4.40 7.25 10.95
N ASP A 195 -4.65 6.92 12.21
CA ASP A 195 -5.24 5.66 12.63
C ASP A 195 -6.68 5.45 12.11
N PHE A 196 -7.03 4.19 11.83
CA PHE A 196 -8.42 3.72 11.70
C PHE A 196 -9.29 3.97 12.95
N SER A 197 -8.68 4.26 14.09
CA SER A 197 -9.35 4.63 15.35
C SER A 197 -10.03 6.00 15.30
N GLY A 198 -9.81 6.80 14.25
CA GLY A 198 -10.26 8.19 14.17
C GLY A 198 -9.44 9.15 15.03
N THR A 199 -8.26 8.70 15.48
CA THR A 199 -7.31 9.51 16.25
C THR A 199 -5.89 9.36 15.68
N SER A 200 -4.88 9.79 16.43
CA SER A 200 -3.46 9.56 16.16
C SER A 200 -2.73 9.47 17.51
N ASP A 201 -1.58 8.81 17.56
CA ASP A 201 -0.61 8.75 18.66
C ASP A 201 0.60 9.71 18.40
N PRO A 202 0.42 11.04 18.27
CA PRO A 202 1.47 11.91 17.74
C PRO A 202 2.69 12.11 18.66
N PHE A 203 3.85 12.25 18.01
CA PHE A 203 5.12 12.68 18.59
C PHE A 203 5.90 13.55 17.60
N VAL A 204 6.92 14.27 18.09
CA VAL A 204 7.72 15.21 17.29
C VAL A 204 9.18 14.78 17.27
N LYS A 205 9.77 14.69 16.07
CA LYS A 205 11.21 14.59 15.86
C LYS A 205 11.81 15.97 15.61
N ILE A 206 12.97 16.22 16.19
CA ILE A 206 13.66 17.52 16.22
C ILE A 206 15.07 17.33 15.67
N TYR A 207 15.42 18.18 14.70
CA TYR A 207 16.73 18.17 14.02
C TYR A 207 17.28 19.59 13.87
N LEU A 208 18.61 19.72 13.87
CA LEU A 208 19.34 20.96 13.56
C LEU A 208 20.07 20.83 12.22
N LEU A 209 19.30 20.97 11.14
CA LEU A 209 19.77 20.82 9.77
C LEU A 209 20.97 21.76 9.50
N PRO A 210 22.00 21.30 8.75
CA PRO A 210 22.01 20.10 7.91
C PRO A 210 22.27 18.77 8.64
N ASP A 211 22.45 18.75 9.96
CA ASP A 211 22.60 17.49 10.69
C ASP A 211 21.28 16.70 10.73
N LYS A 212 21.30 15.51 10.13
CA LYS A 212 20.21 14.53 10.10
C LYS A 212 20.50 13.28 10.94
N LYS A 213 21.70 13.17 11.53
CA LYS A 213 22.11 12.01 12.35
C LYS A 213 21.63 12.18 13.79
N HIS A 214 21.86 13.35 14.37
CA HIS A 214 21.43 13.65 15.73
C HIS A 214 19.98 14.14 15.71
N LYS A 215 19.08 13.27 16.15
CA LYS A 215 17.65 13.55 16.33
C LYS A 215 17.28 13.49 17.80
N LEU A 216 16.38 14.35 18.21
CA LEU A 216 15.69 14.26 19.51
C LEU A 216 14.21 13.99 19.25
N GLU A 217 13.53 13.26 20.13
CA GLU A 217 12.13 12.86 19.94
C GLU A 217 11.34 13.13 21.22
N THR A 218 10.12 13.67 21.09
CA THR A 218 9.20 13.81 22.23
C THR A 218 8.58 12.47 22.61
N LYS A 219 7.97 12.40 23.79
CA LYS A 219 7.08 11.29 24.15
C LYS A 219 5.86 11.23 23.21
N VAL A 220 5.44 10.02 22.93
CA VAL A 220 4.20 9.69 22.20
C VAL A 220 2.99 10.06 23.06
N LYS A 221 1.99 10.73 22.47
CA LYS A 221 0.74 11.13 23.14
C LYS A 221 -0.42 10.36 22.52
N ARG A 222 -0.79 9.23 23.15
CA ARG A 222 -1.75 8.30 22.55
C ARG A 222 -3.14 8.91 22.34
N LYS A 223 -3.76 8.57 21.20
CA LYS A 223 -5.13 8.89 20.78
C LYS A 223 -5.53 10.35 21.01
N ASN A 224 -4.66 11.27 20.60
CA ASN A 224 -4.80 12.68 20.91
C ASN A 224 -4.40 13.59 19.73
N LEU A 225 -5.39 14.18 19.07
CA LEU A 225 -5.20 15.13 17.96
C LEU A 225 -4.82 16.56 18.41
N ASN A 226 -4.84 16.83 19.71
CA ASN A 226 -4.44 18.09 20.34
C ASN A 226 -3.40 17.82 21.46
N PRO A 227 -2.23 17.22 21.11
CA PRO A 227 -1.28 16.70 22.09
C PRO A 227 -0.57 17.83 22.85
N HIS A 228 -0.47 17.72 24.17
CA HIS A 228 0.39 18.57 24.99
C HIS A 228 1.66 17.80 25.37
N TRP A 229 2.80 18.16 24.77
CA TRP A 229 4.11 17.58 25.08
C TRP A 229 4.74 18.28 26.29
N ASN A 230 4.93 19.60 26.20
CA ASN A 230 5.65 20.44 27.17
C ASN A 230 7.08 19.94 27.47
N GLU A 231 7.78 19.45 26.46
CA GLU A 231 9.11 18.85 26.56
C GLU A 231 10.18 19.84 26.09
N THR A 232 11.25 20.00 26.89
CA THR A 232 12.37 20.91 26.63
C THR A 232 13.60 20.11 26.23
N PHE A 233 14.27 20.55 25.16
CA PHE A 233 15.47 19.95 24.60
C PHE A 233 16.59 20.98 24.59
N LEU A 234 17.77 20.59 25.04
CA LEU A 234 18.95 21.43 25.17
C LEU A 234 20.04 20.97 24.20
N PHE A 235 20.65 21.92 23.51
CA PHE A 235 21.85 21.72 22.71
C PHE A 235 22.98 22.54 23.35
N GLU A 236 23.64 21.91 24.32
CA GLU A 236 24.66 22.52 25.17
C GLU A 236 26.00 22.72 24.42
N GLY A 237 26.77 23.72 24.83
CA GLY A 237 28.10 23.98 24.27
C GLY A 237 28.11 24.29 22.77
N PHE A 238 27.01 24.84 22.23
CA PHE A 238 26.81 25.04 20.79
C PHE A 238 26.94 26.54 20.44
N PRO A 239 28.07 27.00 19.87
CA PRO A 239 28.34 28.44 19.70
C PRO A 239 27.32 29.16 18.81
N TYR A 240 26.95 30.38 19.20
CA TYR A 240 25.94 31.19 18.52
C TYR A 240 26.14 31.33 17.00
N GLU A 241 27.39 31.53 16.55
CA GLU A 241 27.74 31.61 15.12
C GLU A 241 27.38 30.33 14.35
N LYS A 242 27.50 29.16 15.01
CA LYS A 242 27.09 27.87 14.44
C LYS A 242 25.59 27.65 14.55
N VAL A 243 24.93 28.19 15.59
CA VAL A 243 23.47 28.15 15.77
C VAL A 243 22.76 28.86 14.64
N VAL A 244 23.14 30.10 14.31
CA VAL A 244 22.46 30.89 13.26
C VAL A 244 22.59 30.27 11.85
N GLN A 245 23.60 29.43 11.63
CA GLN A 245 23.78 28.66 10.39
C GLN A 245 22.86 27.43 10.30
N ARG A 246 22.14 27.06 11.37
CA ARG A 246 21.23 25.91 11.39
C ARG A 246 19.79 26.28 11.03
N THR A 247 19.08 25.27 10.55
CA THR A 247 17.62 25.31 10.42
C THR A 247 17.03 24.33 11.43
N LEU A 248 16.20 24.82 12.35
CA LEU A 248 15.39 23.98 13.21
C LEU A 248 14.33 23.31 12.34
N TYR A 249 14.34 21.97 12.34
CA TYR A 249 13.39 21.16 11.61
C TYR A 249 12.61 20.29 12.60
N LEU A 250 11.30 20.49 12.63
CA LEU A 250 10.34 19.76 13.45
C LEU A 250 9.48 18.91 12.52
N GLN A 251 9.42 17.61 12.78
CA GLN A 251 8.56 16.68 12.05
C GLN A 251 7.58 16.04 13.03
N VAL A 252 6.28 16.23 12.81
CA VAL A 252 5.22 15.56 13.56
C VAL A 252 4.85 14.28 12.82
N LEU A 253 4.84 13.16 13.54
CA LEU A 253 4.43 11.86 13.02
C LEU A 253 3.44 11.20 13.98
N ASP A 254 2.57 10.36 13.44
CA ASP A 254 1.84 9.37 14.22
C ASP A 254 2.80 8.23 14.63
N TYR A 255 2.65 7.67 15.83
CA TYR A 255 3.43 6.53 16.29
C TYR A 255 2.69 5.23 16.00
N ASP A 256 3.34 4.35 15.25
CA ASP A 256 2.77 3.08 14.87
C ASP A 256 3.55 1.92 15.51
N ARG A 257 2.86 0.97 16.13
CA ARG A 257 3.53 -0.11 16.88
C ARG A 257 4.04 -1.24 15.97
N PHE A 258 3.37 -1.46 14.84
CA PHE A 258 3.58 -2.63 13.97
C PHE A 258 3.85 -2.26 12.50
N SER A 259 3.65 -1.00 12.14
CA SER A 259 3.98 -0.39 10.83
C SER A 259 5.04 0.70 11.03
N ARG A 260 5.34 1.48 10.00
CA ARG A 260 6.10 2.71 10.16
C ARG A 260 5.21 3.86 10.62
N ASN A 261 5.79 4.69 11.48
CA ASN A 261 5.24 5.97 11.93
C ASN A 261 4.84 6.87 10.75
N ASP A 262 3.55 7.18 10.65
CA ASP A 262 2.97 7.95 9.55
C ASP A 262 3.32 9.44 9.67
N PRO A 263 3.93 10.08 8.66
CA PRO A 263 4.20 11.52 8.70
C PRO A 263 2.90 12.33 8.69
N ILE A 264 2.72 13.20 9.70
CA ILE A 264 1.59 14.14 9.77
C ILE A 264 1.97 15.45 9.08
N GLY A 265 3.11 16.05 9.42
CA GLY A 265 3.57 17.28 8.80
C GLY A 265 4.89 17.82 9.37
N GLU A 266 5.47 18.79 8.70
CA GLU A 266 6.77 19.38 9.06
C GLU A 266 6.74 20.91 9.18
N VAL A 267 7.68 21.44 9.95
CA VAL A 267 7.99 22.87 10.05
C VAL A 267 9.51 23.04 10.01
N SER A 268 9.99 23.89 9.10
CA SER A 268 11.42 24.23 8.95
C SER A 268 11.63 25.75 9.15
N ILE A 269 12.57 26.12 10.02
CA ILE A 269 12.82 27.52 10.37
C ILE A 269 14.34 27.79 10.48
N PRO A 270 14.90 28.59 9.55
CA PRO A 270 16.28 29.08 9.65
C PRO A 270 16.46 29.91 10.93
N LEU A 271 17.42 29.54 11.78
CA LEU A 271 17.61 30.17 13.08
C LEU A 271 18.14 31.61 12.97
N ASN A 272 18.82 31.97 11.87
CA ASN A 272 19.18 33.35 11.54
C ASN A 272 17.99 34.30 11.30
N LYS A 273 16.76 33.78 11.16
CA LYS A 273 15.54 34.60 11.00
C LYS A 273 14.74 34.78 12.29
N ILE A 274 15.25 34.28 13.42
CA ILE A 274 14.58 34.35 14.73
C ILE A 274 15.43 35.18 15.68
N ASN A 275 14.79 36.06 16.46
CA ASN A 275 15.47 36.72 17.58
C ASN A 275 15.61 35.74 18.75
N LEU A 276 16.71 34.98 18.77
CA LEU A 276 16.97 33.93 19.78
C LEU A 276 17.18 34.47 21.21
N ALA A 277 17.31 35.78 21.41
CA ALA A 277 17.39 36.36 22.75
C ALA A 277 16.01 36.37 23.48
N HIS A 278 14.90 36.35 22.72
CA HIS A 278 13.55 36.36 23.28
C HIS A 278 12.89 34.99 23.09
N THR A 279 12.72 34.25 24.19
CA THR A 279 12.12 32.91 24.15
C THR A 279 10.59 33.01 24.15
N GLU A 280 10.00 33.28 22.99
CA GLU A 280 8.54 33.34 22.80
C GLU A 280 7.97 32.05 22.20
N ALA A 281 6.74 31.72 22.59
CA ALA A 281 6.01 30.55 22.11
C ALA A 281 5.24 30.87 20.81
N VAL A 282 5.74 30.39 19.68
CA VAL A 282 5.17 30.67 18.35
C VAL A 282 4.35 29.50 17.83
N TRP A 283 3.29 29.80 17.09
CA TRP A 283 2.53 28.82 16.29
C TRP A 283 3.07 28.75 14.87
N LYS A 284 3.10 27.55 14.30
CA LYS A 284 3.34 27.30 12.88
C LYS A 284 2.39 26.24 12.36
N GLU A 285 1.73 26.54 11.25
CA GLU A 285 0.96 25.57 10.46
C GLU A 285 1.90 24.48 9.92
N LEU A 286 1.48 23.22 10.02
CA LEU A 286 2.23 22.08 9.52
C LEU A 286 2.12 22.01 8.00
N LYS A 287 3.26 21.83 7.34
CA LYS A 287 3.33 21.60 5.88
C LYS A 287 3.39 20.09 5.60
N PRO A 288 2.94 19.62 4.43
CA PRO A 288 3.15 18.24 4.03
C PRO A 288 4.64 17.88 4.14
N CYS A 289 4.95 16.75 4.79
CA CYS A 289 6.34 16.33 4.95
C CYS A 289 7.01 16.16 3.58
N SER A 290 8.18 16.76 3.44
CA SER A 290 9.03 16.65 2.25
C SER A 290 9.53 15.22 2.02
N ASP A 291 9.43 14.33 3.02
CA ASP A 291 9.67 12.88 2.87
C ASP A 291 8.53 12.12 2.15
N GLY A 292 7.40 12.79 1.89
CA GLY A 292 6.39 12.39 0.91
C GLY A 292 6.75 12.80 -0.54
N SER A 293 7.62 13.81 -0.70
CA SER A 293 8.11 14.32 -1.99
C SER A 293 9.50 13.81 -2.40
N GLY A 294 10.19 13.08 -1.50
CA GLY A 294 11.38 12.32 -1.87
C GLY A 294 11.04 11.23 -2.89
N SER A 295 11.96 10.94 -3.82
CA SER A 295 11.76 9.89 -4.81
C SER A 295 11.40 8.57 -4.12
N ARG A 296 10.24 8.01 -4.50
CA ARG A 296 9.78 6.72 -4.00
C ARG A 296 10.30 5.53 -4.81
N GLY A 297 11.21 5.81 -5.73
CA GLY A 297 11.74 4.90 -6.75
C GLY A 297 11.10 5.11 -8.12
N ASP A 298 11.69 4.47 -9.13
CA ASP A 298 11.15 4.43 -10.48
C ASP A 298 10.71 3.00 -10.83
N LEU A 299 9.66 2.87 -11.64
CA LEU A 299 9.24 1.60 -12.25
C LEU A 299 9.41 1.67 -13.78
N LEU A 300 10.08 0.68 -14.36
CA LEU A 300 10.15 0.48 -15.80
C LEU A 300 8.95 -0.36 -16.24
N VAL A 301 8.07 0.28 -17.00
CA VAL A 301 6.84 -0.31 -17.55
C VAL A 301 6.94 -0.30 -19.06
N SER A 302 6.47 -1.36 -19.72
CA SER A 302 6.21 -1.34 -21.15
C SER A 302 4.74 -1.56 -21.46
N LEU A 303 4.26 -0.84 -22.48
CA LEU A 303 2.91 -0.89 -23.00
C LEU A 303 2.94 -1.31 -24.47
N CYS A 304 2.01 -2.15 -24.89
CA CYS A 304 1.77 -2.49 -26.29
C CYS A 304 0.26 -2.60 -26.52
N TYR A 305 -0.29 -1.85 -27.48
CA TYR A 305 -1.69 -1.93 -27.86
C TYR A 305 -1.85 -2.66 -29.21
N ASN A 306 -2.67 -3.72 -29.23
CA ASN A 306 -3.07 -4.41 -30.46
C ASN A 306 -4.54 -4.09 -30.78
N PRO A 307 -4.81 -3.16 -31.72
CA PRO A 307 -6.18 -2.76 -32.06
C PRO A 307 -7.01 -3.88 -32.68
N THR A 308 -6.38 -4.82 -33.40
CA THR A 308 -7.08 -5.94 -34.05
C THR A 308 -7.60 -6.94 -33.01
N ALA A 309 -6.87 -7.15 -31.91
CA ALA A 309 -7.28 -8.02 -30.82
C ALA A 309 -8.06 -7.28 -29.71
N ASN A 310 -8.10 -5.95 -29.73
CA ASN A 310 -8.54 -5.11 -28.61
C ASN A 310 -7.79 -5.40 -27.30
N ILE A 311 -6.48 -5.67 -27.35
CA ILE A 311 -5.67 -6.00 -26.16
C ILE A 311 -4.63 -4.90 -25.89
N ILE A 312 -4.54 -4.44 -24.64
CA ILE A 312 -3.36 -3.73 -24.12
C ILE A 312 -2.55 -4.70 -23.26
N THR A 313 -1.28 -4.91 -23.63
CA THR A 313 -0.33 -5.67 -22.81
C THR A 313 0.51 -4.72 -21.97
N VAL A 314 0.47 -4.90 -20.64
CA VAL A 314 1.27 -4.17 -19.66
C VAL A 314 2.39 -5.08 -19.15
N ASN A 315 3.63 -4.75 -19.46
CA ASN A 315 4.81 -5.46 -18.96
C ASN A 315 5.40 -4.71 -17.76
N ILE A 316 5.43 -5.36 -16.60
CA ILE A 316 6.11 -4.87 -15.40
C ILE A 316 7.52 -5.45 -15.41
N ILE A 317 8.51 -4.64 -15.80
CA ILE A 317 9.86 -5.13 -16.10
C ILE A 317 10.71 -5.14 -14.82
N LYS A 318 11.00 -3.96 -14.26
CA LYS A 318 11.80 -3.83 -13.02
C LYS A 318 11.57 -2.48 -12.36
N ALA A 319 11.84 -2.38 -11.06
CA ALA A 319 11.91 -1.12 -10.35
C ALA A 319 13.34 -0.81 -9.88
N ARG A 320 13.60 0.44 -9.52
CA ARG A 320 14.87 0.85 -8.90
C ARG A 320 14.65 1.92 -7.83
N ASN A 321 15.58 1.99 -6.88
CA ASN A 321 15.60 2.99 -5.82
C ASN A 321 14.27 3.09 -5.04
N LEU A 322 13.57 1.97 -4.87
CA LEU A 322 12.31 1.96 -4.14
C LEU A 322 12.51 2.50 -2.72
N LYS A 323 11.56 3.31 -2.24
CA LYS A 323 11.52 3.70 -0.83
C LYS A 323 11.29 2.44 -0.01
N ALA A 324 12.29 2.04 0.77
CA ALA A 324 12.12 1.05 1.83
C ALA A 324 10.93 1.44 2.72
N MET A 325 10.05 0.50 3.05
CA MET A 325 8.96 0.69 4.03
C MET A 325 9.08 -0.26 5.25
N ASP A 326 9.93 -1.29 5.21
CA ASP A 326 10.27 -2.07 6.42
C ASP A 326 11.06 -1.23 7.43
N ILE A 327 10.85 -1.45 8.73
CA ILE A 327 11.74 -0.91 9.79
C ILE A 327 13.21 -1.38 9.58
N GLY A 328 13.42 -2.55 8.96
CA GLY A 328 14.73 -3.09 8.62
C GLY A 328 15.48 -2.39 7.47
N GLY A 329 14.92 -1.31 6.90
CA GLY A 329 15.56 -0.55 5.82
C GLY A 329 15.42 -1.18 4.42
N THR A 330 14.50 -2.14 4.26
CA THR A 330 14.16 -2.81 3.00
C THR A 330 12.69 -2.63 2.63
N SER A 331 12.26 -3.35 1.59
CA SER A 331 10.86 -3.64 1.27
C SER A 331 10.76 -5.05 0.70
N ASP A 332 9.58 -5.66 0.81
CA ASP A 332 9.13 -6.87 0.10
C ASP A 332 8.23 -6.48 -1.11
N PRO A 333 8.71 -5.78 -2.16
CA PRO A 333 7.84 -5.19 -3.17
C PRO A 333 7.09 -6.19 -4.05
N TYR A 334 5.85 -5.82 -4.36
CA TYR A 334 5.03 -6.40 -5.43
C TYR A 334 4.17 -5.32 -6.09
N VAL A 335 3.81 -5.52 -7.35
CA VAL A 335 3.07 -4.55 -8.16
C VAL A 335 1.65 -5.05 -8.39
N LYS A 336 0.65 -4.20 -8.14
CA LYS A 336 -0.75 -4.39 -8.55
C LYS A 336 -0.99 -3.58 -9.82
N VAL A 337 -1.67 -4.16 -10.81
CA VAL A 337 -2.11 -3.47 -12.02
C VAL A 337 -3.62 -3.55 -12.09
N TRP A 338 -4.30 -2.41 -12.11
CA TRP A 338 -5.75 -2.30 -12.26
C TRP A 338 -6.10 -1.72 -13.62
N LEU A 339 -7.03 -2.38 -14.31
CA LEU A 339 -7.76 -1.79 -15.43
C LEU A 339 -8.96 -1.02 -14.85
N MET A 340 -9.05 0.27 -15.18
CA MET A 340 -10.17 1.14 -14.85
C MET A 340 -10.90 1.54 -16.13
N HIS A 341 -12.22 1.61 -16.06
CA HIS A 341 -13.07 2.23 -17.08
C HIS A 341 -13.94 3.28 -16.40
N LYS A 342 -13.74 4.56 -16.76
CA LYS A 342 -14.15 5.70 -15.92
C LYS A 342 -13.61 5.47 -14.50
N ASP A 343 -14.45 5.62 -13.47
CA ASP A 343 -14.07 5.44 -12.07
C ASP A 343 -14.27 4.00 -11.56
N LYS A 344 -14.72 3.07 -12.43
CA LYS A 344 -14.98 1.67 -12.06
C LYS A 344 -13.75 0.80 -12.29
N ARG A 345 -13.41 -0.02 -11.28
CA ARG A 345 -12.39 -1.09 -11.37
C ARG A 345 -12.97 -2.24 -12.18
N VAL A 346 -12.32 -2.57 -13.29
CA VAL A 346 -12.74 -3.64 -14.22
C VAL A 346 -11.99 -4.94 -13.90
N GLU A 347 -10.65 -4.90 -13.95
CA GLU A 347 -9.81 -6.08 -13.75
C GLU A 347 -8.59 -5.74 -12.89
N LYS A 348 -8.04 -6.76 -12.19
CA LYS A 348 -6.86 -6.63 -11.34
C LYS A 348 -5.88 -7.78 -11.59
N LYS A 349 -4.62 -7.43 -11.85
CA LYS A 349 -3.49 -8.36 -11.90
C LYS A 349 -2.45 -7.96 -10.85
N LYS A 350 -1.55 -8.88 -10.49
CA LYS A 350 -0.47 -8.62 -9.54
C LYS A 350 0.76 -9.46 -9.88
N THR A 351 1.94 -8.94 -9.57
CA THR A 351 3.20 -9.69 -9.66
C THR A 351 3.37 -10.64 -8.48
N VAL A 352 4.41 -11.47 -8.56
CA VAL A 352 5.03 -12.10 -7.38
C VAL A 352 5.62 -11.04 -6.44
N VAL A 353 5.96 -11.48 -5.22
CA VAL A 353 6.56 -10.66 -4.18
C VAL A 353 8.06 -10.91 -4.15
N MET A 354 8.85 -9.87 -4.37
CA MET A 354 10.31 -9.92 -4.26
C MET A 354 10.70 -9.54 -2.84
N LYS A 355 11.34 -10.43 -2.08
CA LYS A 355 11.63 -10.16 -0.66
C LYS A 355 12.89 -9.29 -0.48
N ARG A 356 12.85 -8.35 0.47
CA ARG A 356 13.95 -7.50 0.96
C ARG A 356 14.78 -6.88 -0.17
N CYS A 357 14.12 -6.30 -1.15
CA CYS A 357 14.73 -5.80 -2.38
C CYS A 357 14.20 -4.41 -2.76
N LEU A 358 15.09 -3.43 -2.95
CA LEU A 358 14.73 -2.08 -3.40
C LEU A 358 14.92 -1.86 -4.92
N ASN A 359 15.42 -2.87 -5.62
CA ASN A 359 15.64 -2.86 -7.08
C ASN A 359 15.12 -4.17 -7.74
N PRO A 360 13.84 -4.54 -7.52
CA PRO A 360 13.28 -5.80 -7.99
C PRO A 360 13.19 -5.88 -9.52
N VAL A 361 13.43 -7.06 -10.08
CA VAL A 361 13.16 -7.41 -11.48
C VAL A 361 11.99 -8.38 -11.49
N PHE A 362 10.90 -8.03 -12.17
CA PHE A 362 9.67 -8.82 -12.22
C PHE A 362 9.55 -9.57 -13.55
N ASN A 363 9.74 -8.87 -14.67
CA ASN A 363 9.54 -9.39 -16.04
C ASN A 363 8.19 -10.10 -16.26
N GLU A 364 7.11 -9.58 -15.65
CA GLU A 364 5.76 -10.14 -15.77
C GLU A 364 4.91 -9.37 -16.79
N SER A 365 4.07 -10.09 -17.54
CA SER A 365 3.24 -9.54 -18.62
C SER A 365 1.77 -9.74 -18.33
N PHE A 366 0.99 -8.67 -18.47
CA PHE A 366 -0.44 -8.63 -18.15
C PHE A 366 -1.24 -8.11 -19.36
N PRO A 367 -1.84 -8.99 -20.17
CA PRO A 367 -2.79 -8.58 -21.21
C PRO A 367 -4.11 -8.14 -20.57
N PHE A 368 -4.75 -7.12 -21.13
CA PHE A 368 -6.07 -6.61 -20.73
C PHE A 368 -6.93 -6.40 -21.98
N ASP A 369 -8.16 -6.90 -21.95
CA ASP A 369 -9.14 -6.68 -23.01
C ASP A 369 -9.74 -5.27 -22.89
N VAL A 370 -9.44 -4.42 -23.86
CA VAL A 370 -9.83 -3.00 -23.92
C VAL A 370 -10.42 -2.70 -25.30
N PRO A 371 -11.75 -2.83 -25.46
CA PRO A 371 -12.45 -2.46 -26.69
C PRO A 371 -12.16 -1.03 -27.14
N ALA A 372 -11.98 -0.83 -28.45
CA ALA A 372 -11.62 0.48 -29.02
C ALA A 372 -12.55 1.64 -28.58
N HIS A 373 -13.84 1.38 -28.34
CA HIS A 373 -14.81 2.41 -27.92
C HIS A 373 -14.64 2.88 -26.46
N VAL A 374 -14.10 2.04 -25.55
CA VAL A 374 -13.82 2.44 -24.15
C VAL A 374 -12.40 2.97 -23.95
N LEU A 375 -11.54 2.86 -24.95
CA LEU A 375 -10.10 3.17 -24.87
C LEU A 375 -9.80 4.62 -24.47
N ARG A 376 -10.68 5.57 -24.82
CA ARG A 376 -10.56 6.99 -24.43
C ARG A 376 -10.86 7.22 -22.94
N GLU A 377 -11.69 6.38 -22.34
CA GLU A 377 -12.15 6.43 -20.95
C GLU A 377 -11.44 5.38 -20.06
N THR A 378 -10.47 4.66 -20.62
CA THR A 378 -9.67 3.65 -19.93
C THR A 378 -8.50 4.30 -19.19
N THR A 379 -8.21 3.83 -17.97
CA THR A 379 -7.01 4.19 -17.21
C THR A 379 -6.38 2.93 -16.64
N ILE A 380 -5.06 2.77 -16.80
CA ILE A 380 -4.32 1.69 -16.15
C ILE A 380 -3.65 2.26 -14.90
N VAL A 381 -4.02 1.75 -13.73
CA VAL A 381 -3.46 2.18 -12.44
C VAL A 381 -2.50 1.12 -11.94
N ILE A 382 -1.22 1.46 -11.94
CA ILE A 382 -0.15 0.61 -11.43
C ILE A 382 0.18 1.07 -10.01
N THR A 383 0.28 0.14 -9.07
CA THR A 383 0.59 0.44 -7.65
C THR A 383 1.67 -0.51 -7.17
N VAL A 384 2.83 0.04 -6.84
CA VAL A 384 3.91 -0.67 -6.14
C VAL A 384 3.60 -0.65 -4.65
N MET A 385 3.56 -1.84 -4.07
CA MET A 385 3.20 -2.12 -2.68
C MET A 385 4.39 -2.76 -1.99
N ASP A 386 4.57 -2.49 -0.70
CA ASP A 386 5.32 -3.37 0.20
C ASP A 386 4.43 -4.52 0.70
N LYS A 387 5.02 -5.64 1.12
CA LYS A 387 4.30 -6.77 1.70
C LYS A 387 4.75 -7.08 3.12
N ASP A 388 4.13 -6.37 4.05
CA ASP A 388 4.27 -6.63 5.47
C ASP A 388 3.74 -8.00 5.91
N ARG A 389 4.42 -8.60 6.90
CA ARG A 389 4.03 -9.92 7.46
C ARG A 389 3.06 -9.82 8.63
N LEU A 390 3.03 -8.69 9.34
CA LEU A 390 2.32 -8.51 10.62
C LEU A 390 1.43 -7.25 10.68
N SER A 391 1.51 -6.39 9.68
CA SER A 391 0.73 -5.15 9.55
C SER A 391 0.02 -5.11 8.19
N ARG A 392 -0.59 -3.96 7.86
CA ARG A 392 -1.22 -3.73 6.57
C ARG A 392 -0.15 -3.38 5.54
N ASN A 393 -0.13 -4.10 4.41
CA ASN A 393 0.72 -3.83 3.24
C ASN A 393 0.80 -2.32 2.87
N ASP A 394 1.98 -1.73 3.01
CA ASP A 394 2.23 -0.32 2.69
C ASP A 394 2.22 0.01 1.19
N VAL A 395 1.76 1.21 0.82
CA VAL A 395 1.85 1.70 -0.57
C VAL A 395 3.17 2.44 -0.76
N ILE A 396 4.08 1.86 -1.55
CA ILE A 396 5.31 2.54 -1.96
C ILE A 396 4.94 3.68 -2.91
N GLY A 397 4.19 3.40 -3.98
CA GLY A 397 3.65 4.46 -4.84
C GLY A 397 2.85 3.99 -6.05
N LYS A 398 2.34 4.96 -6.81
CA LYS A 398 1.39 4.75 -7.90
C LYS A 398 1.85 5.42 -9.20
N ILE A 399 1.37 4.87 -10.31
CA ILE A 399 1.46 5.45 -11.67
C ILE A 399 0.07 5.31 -12.30
N TYR A 400 -0.38 6.38 -12.96
CA TYR A 400 -1.66 6.44 -13.66
C TYR A 400 -1.37 6.61 -15.14
N LEU A 401 -1.82 5.68 -15.99
CA LEU A 401 -1.58 5.68 -17.43
C LEU A 401 -2.91 5.88 -18.15
N SER A 402 -3.14 7.10 -18.63
CA SER A 402 -4.32 7.50 -19.41
C SER A 402 -4.12 8.86 -20.08
N TRP A 403 -5.07 9.26 -20.91
CA TRP A 403 -5.13 10.59 -21.54
C TRP A 403 -5.20 11.78 -20.57
N LYS A 404 -5.60 11.57 -19.31
CA LYS A 404 -5.77 12.61 -18.28
C LYS A 404 -4.69 12.56 -17.18
N SER A 405 -3.60 11.84 -17.41
CA SER A 405 -2.53 11.63 -16.42
C SER A 405 -1.44 12.72 -16.50
N GLY A 406 -0.33 12.55 -15.76
CA GLY A 406 0.79 13.49 -15.80
C GLY A 406 1.53 13.50 -17.16
N PRO A 407 2.41 14.49 -17.43
CA PRO A 407 3.02 14.66 -18.75
C PRO A 407 3.83 13.45 -19.25
N ALA A 408 4.57 12.78 -18.36
CA ALA A 408 5.37 11.60 -18.69
C ALA A 408 4.47 10.38 -18.96
N GLU A 409 3.37 10.24 -18.23
CA GLU A 409 2.40 9.16 -18.39
C GLU A 409 1.55 9.33 -19.65
N VAL A 410 1.07 10.55 -19.92
CA VAL A 410 0.36 10.91 -21.17
C VAL A 410 1.28 10.72 -22.37
N LYS A 411 2.58 11.03 -22.25
CA LYS A 411 3.55 10.74 -23.31
C LYS A 411 3.62 9.24 -23.58
N HIS A 412 3.84 8.40 -22.56
CA HIS A 412 3.94 6.94 -22.75
C HIS A 412 2.66 6.34 -23.35
N TRP A 413 1.49 6.86 -22.93
CA TRP A 413 0.19 6.48 -23.49
C TRP A 413 0.03 6.89 -24.95
N LYS A 414 0.44 8.12 -25.32
CA LYS A 414 0.48 8.58 -26.72
C LYS A 414 1.43 7.74 -27.56
N ASP A 415 2.62 7.44 -27.05
CA ASP A 415 3.63 6.66 -27.78
C ASP A 415 3.14 5.22 -28.02
N MET A 416 2.46 4.59 -27.05
CA MET A 416 1.76 3.30 -27.23
C MET A 416 0.70 3.36 -28.33
N MET A 417 -0.11 4.42 -28.35
CA MET A 417 -1.19 4.60 -29.33
C MET A 417 -0.68 4.91 -30.74
N GLY A 418 0.42 5.64 -30.85
CA GLY A 418 1.07 5.99 -32.12
C GLY A 418 1.83 4.82 -32.77
N HIS A 419 2.22 3.81 -32.00
CA HIS A 419 2.98 2.64 -32.47
C HIS A 419 2.22 1.33 -32.20
N PRO A 420 1.07 1.08 -32.86
CA PRO A 420 0.26 -0.10 -32.62
C PRO A 420 1.02 -1.40 -32.91
N ARG A 421 0.87 -2.39 -32.04
CA ARG A 421 1.60 -3.67 -31.99
C ARG A 421 3.11 -3.54 -31.71
N THR A 422 3.62 -2.35 -31.39
CA THR A 422 5.00 -2.16 -30.91
C THR A 422 5.01 -1.96 -29.40
N ALA A 423 5.92 -2.64 -28.70
CA ALA A 423 6.11 -2.47 -27.27
C ALA A 423 6.95 -1.21 -26.99
N VAL A 424 6.36 -0.19 -26.39
CA VAL A 424 7.05 1.02 -25.92
C VAL A 424 7.39 0.84 -24.45
N ALA A 425 8.64 1.09 -24.05
CA ALA A 425 9.11 0.96 -22.66
C ALA A 425 9.54 2.33 -22.09
N GLN A 426 9.06 2.68 -20.90
CA GLN A 426 9.39 3.96 -20.25
C GLN A 426 9.52 3.80 -18.73
N TRP A 427 10.48 4.52 -18.15
CA TRP A 427 10.56 4.71 -16.70
C TRP A 427 9.53 5.73 -16.22
N HIS A 428 8.89 5.44 -15.09
CA HIS A 428 7.97 6.34 -14.41
C HIS A 428 8.36 6.47 -12.95
N ALA A 429 8.48 7.70 -12.46
CA ALA A 429 8.71 7.99 -11.05
C ALA A 429 7.44 7.69 -10.24
N LEU A 430 7.59 7.00 -9.11
CA LEU A 430 6.47 6.60 -8.25
C LEU A 430 5.93 7.79 -7.44
N LYS A 431 4.62 8.04 -7.55
CA LYS A 431 3.88 9.09 -6.83
C LYS A 431 3.17 8.53 -5.60
N ALA A 432 2.78 9.39 -4.66
CA ALA A 432 2.11 9.00 -3.42
C ALA A 432 0.74 8.31 -3.62
#